data_AF-A0A9D4DVG3-F1
#
_entry.id   AF-A0A9D4DVG3-F1
#
_cell.length_a   1.000
_cell.length_b   1.000
_cell.length_c   1.000
_cell.angle_alpha   90.00
_cell.angle_beta   90.00
_cell.angle_gamma   90.00
#
_symmetry.space_group_name_H-M   'P 1'
#
loop_
_entity.id
_entity.type
_entity.pdbx_description
1 polymer ?
#
loop_
_entity_poly.entity_id
_entity_poly.type
_entity_poly.pdbx_seq_one_letter_code
_entity_poly.pdbx_strand_id
1 'polypeptide(L)'
;MLRNRTCTNPTPTLYGKTCDGISEAYAVCARTACHVVAFNAHGFHELSNYVNAFPTVIFNEGNAYNPSTGHFTAPVDGIYYFTAQNLRYCRVECLLFLGKGQ
;
A
#
# COMPACT_ATOMS: atom_id res chain seq x y z
N MET A 1 -22.90 -0.32 4.74
CA MET A 1 -23.96 -0.73 5.69
C MET A 1 -25.27 -0.12 5.21
N LEU A 2 -26.25 -0.93 4.82
CA LEU A 2 -27.63 -0.47 4.60
C LEU A 2 -28.33 -0.46 5.96
N ARG A 3 -28.84 0.69 6.41
CA ARG A 3 -29.72 0.76 7.59
C ARG A 3 -31.17 0.79 7.10
N ASN A 4 -31.88 -0.33 7.28
CA ASN A 4 -33.31 -0.41 7.02
C ASN A 4 -34.06 0.25 8.18
N ARG A 5 -34.84 1.29 7.91
CA ARG A 5 -35.68 1.95 8.91
C ARG A 5 -37.03 1.24 8.90
N THR A 6 -37.31 0.42 9.91
CA THR A 6 -38.68 -0.03 10.17
C THR A 6 -39.36 1.08 10.98
N CYS A 7 -40.26 1.87 10.38
CA CYS A 7 -41.10 2.81 11.14
C CYS A 7 -42.02 1.93 12.03
N THR A 8 -41.55 1.57 13.24
CA THR A 8 -42.28 0.73 14.21
C THR A 8 -43.07 1.55 15.23
N ASN A 9 -42.90 2.87 15.25
CA ASN A 9 -43.68 3.73 16.13
C ASN A 9 -43.82 5.14 15.55
N PRO A 10 -45.01 5.54 15.05
CA PRO A 10 -46.28 4.81 15.07
C PRO A 10 -46.45 3.82 13.90
N THR A 11 -47.43 2.92 14.03
CA THR A 11 -47.81 1.89 13.03
C THR A 11 -48.23 2.53 11.69
N PRO A 12 -47.80 1.99 10.53
CA PRO A 12 -48.20 2.53 9.22
C PRO A 12 -49.71 2.43 8.98
N THR A 13 -50.35 3.53 8.55
CA THR A 13 -51.75 3.57 8.13
C THR A 13 -51.84 4.09 6.69
N LEU A 14 -52.96 3.82 5.99
CA LEU A 14 -53.16 4.20 4.57
C LEU A 14 -53.04 5.72 4.29
N TYR A 15 -53.04 6.55 5.34
CA TYR A 15 -52.86 8.01 5.31
C TYR A 15 -51.78 8.50 6.31
N GLY A 16 -50.79 7.65 6.62
CA GLY A 16 -49.72 7.97 7.56
C GLY A 16 -48.91 9.20 7.15
N LYS A 17 -48.40 9.95 8.12
CA LYS A 17 -47.49 11.09 7.87
C LYS A 17 -46.18 10.59 7.28
N THR A 18 -45.56 11.38 6.40
CA THR A 18 -44.16 11.16 5.97
C THR A 18 -43.28 11.07 7.21
N CYS A 19 -42.49 9.97 7.34
CA CYS A 19 -41.53 9.84 8.44
C CYS A 19 -40.53 11.01 8.32
N ASP A 20 -40.36 11.83 9.36
CA ASP A 20 -39.43 12.96 9.34
C ASP A 20 -37.98 12.45 9.28
N GLY A 21 -37.20 12.99 8.33
CA GLY A 21 -35.79 12.68 8.16
C GLY A 21 -35.43 12.23 6.73
N ILE A 22 -34.12 12.04 6.51
CA ILE A 22 -33.59 11.63 5.20
C ILE A 22 -34.01 10.20 4.87
N SER A 23 -34.71 9.98 3.75
CA SER A 23 -35.11 8.65 3.27
C SER A 23 -33.93 7.82 2.76
N GLU A 24 -32.86 8.49 2.35
CA GLU A 24 -31.65 7.90 1.79
C GLU A 24 -30.42 8.56 2.43
N ALA A 25 -29.46 7.73 2.85
CA ALA A 25 -28.20 8.19 3.39
C ALA A 25 -27.09 7.37 2.74
N TYR A 26 -26.24 8.04 1.97
CA TYR A 26 -25.01 7.45 1.47
C TYR A 26 -23.85 7.95 2.32
N ALA A 27 -22.98 7.03 2.72
CA ALA A 27 -21.71 7.38 3.34
C ALA A 27 -20.61 7.09 2.31
N VAL A 28 -19.84 8.11 1.96
CA VAL A 28 -18.51 7.88 1.39
C VAL A 28 -17.68 7.28 2.51
N CYS A 29 -17.24 6.03 2.36
CA CYS A 29 -16.09 5.60 3.13
C CYS A 29 -14.97 6.54 2.72
N ALA A 30 -14.52 7.41 3.63
CA ALA A 30 -13.29 8.17 3.40
C ALA A 30 -12.23 7.14 3.04
N ARG A 31 -11.89 7.05 1.75
CA ARG A 31 -10.85 6.12 1.32
C ARG A 31 -9.61 6.64 2.04
N THR A 32 -9.12 5.89 3.02
CA THR A 32 -7.77 6.06 3.51
C THR A 32 -6.91 6.27 2.29
N ALA A 33 -6.12 7.35 2.24
CA ALA A 33 -5.30 7.69 1.09
C ALA A 33 -4.65 6.41 0.56
N CYS A 34 -4.80 6.13 -0.74
CA CYS A 34 -4.21 4.94 -1.35
C CYS A 34 -2.73 4.96 -1.02
N HIS A 35 -2.26 3.97 -0.27
CA HIS A 35 -0.88 3.89 0.14
C HIS A 35 -0.07 3.43 -1.08
N VAL A 36 0.33 4.39 -1.91
CA VAL A 36 1.18 4.11 -3.07
C VAL A 36 2.58 3.84 -2.56
N VAL A 37 3.11 2.66 -2.87
CA VAL A 37 4.45 2.25 -2.49
C VAL A 37 5.16 1.75 -3.73
N ALA A 38 6.20 2.46 -4.14
CA ALA A 38 7.01 2.07 -5.29
C ALA A 38 8.38 2.75 -5.20
N PHE A 39 9.42 2.00 -5.56
CA PHE A 39 10.77 2.54 -5.62
C PHE A 39 11.49 2.02 -6.86
N ASN A 40 12.41 2.83 -7.37
CA ASN A 40 13.40 2.42 -8.35
C ASN A 40 14.74 3.01 -7.94
N ALA A 41 15.77 2.18 -7.90
CA ALA A 41 17.11 2.59 -7.53
C ALA A 41 18.14 1.80 -8.34
N HIS A 42 19.31 2.38 -8.53
CA HIS A 42 20.44 1.71 -9.14
C HIS A 42 21.70 1.91 -8.30
N GLY A 43 22.69 1.09 -8.59
CA GLY A 43 23.95 1.08 -7.89
C GLY A 43 24.97 0.37 -8.74
N PHE A 44 26.24 0.69 -8.49
CA PHE A 44 27.34 0.05 -9.14
C PHE A 44 28.21 -0.59 -8.07
N HIS A 45 28.49 -1.88 -8.25
CA HIS A 45 29.46 -2.59 -7.42
C HIS A 45 30.84 -2.48 -8.09
N GLU A 46 31.77 -1.75 -7.44
CA GLU A 46 33.18 -1.58 -7.84
C GLU A 46 34.10 -2.70 -7.31
N LEU A 47 33.57 -3.75 -6.65
CA LEU A 47 34.30 -4.77 -5.89
C LEU A 47 34.69 -4.29 -4.48
N SER A 48 34.58 -5.22 -3.51
CA SER A 48 34.98 -5.10 -2.11
C SER A 48 33.91 -4.56 -1.14
N ASN A 49 33.37 -5.50 -0.36
CA ASN A 49 32.66 -5.34 0.90
C ASN A 49 31.20 -4.82 0.83
N TYR A 50 30.35 -5.71 0.32
CA TYR A 50 29.03 -6.02 0.90
C TYR A 50 28.20 -4.83 1.40
N VAL A 51 27.72 -4.01 0.47
CA VAL A 51 26.50 -3.26 0.72
C VAL A 51 25.51 -3.68 -0.35
N ASN A 52 24.45 -4.38 0.03
CA ASN A 52 23.31 -4.74 -0.83
C ASN A 52 22.44 -3.51 -1.16
N ALA A 53 23.04 -2.31 -1.15
CA ALA A 53 22.37 -1.06 -1.39
C ALA A 53 22.50 -0.65 -2.85
N PHE A 54 21.39 -0.16 -3.38
CA PHE A 54 21.32 0.63 -4.60
C PHE A 54 21.18 2.10 -4.14
N PRO A 55 22.29 2.80 -3.88
CA PRO A 55 22.25 4.09 -3.20
C PRO A 55 21.65 5.20 -4.07
N THR A 56 21.66 5.04 -5.40
CA THR A 56 21.14 6.04 -6.31
C THR A 56 19.65 5.81 -6.56
N VAL A 57 18.83 6.52 -5.79
CA VAL A 57 17.36 6.46 -5.88
C VAL A 57 16.87 7.29 -7.07
N ILE A 58 16.11 6.67 -7.96
CA ILE A 58 15.35 7.34 -9.04
C ILE A 58 14.05 7.88 -8.47
N PHE A 59 13.33 7.06 -7.70
CA PHE A 59 12.19 7.48 -6.87
C PHE A 59 11.91 6.48 -5.74
N ASN A 60 11.18 6.91 -4.71
CA ASN A 60 10.85 6.13 -3.52
C ASN A 60 9.53 6.60 -2.89
N GLU A 61 8.43 6.42 -3.62
CA GLU A 61 7.08 6.77 -3.14
C GLU A 61 6.71 5.87 -1.95
N GLY A 62 6.19 6.48 -0.88
CA GLY A 62 5.94 5.78 0.38
C GLY A 62 7.17 5.54 1.26
N ASN A 63 8.37 5.95 0.83
CA ASN A 63 9.63 5.89 1.60
C ASN A 63 9.97 4.51 2.20
N ALA A 64 9.56 3.43 1.51
CA ALA A 64 9.72 2.07 2.00
C ALA A 64 11.12 1.47 1.71
N TYR A 65 11.90 2.08 0.80
CA TYR A 65 13.27 1.66 0.49
C TYR A 65 14.31 2.51 1.21
N ASN A 66 15.28 1.89 1.87
CA ASN A 66 16.41 2.58 2.48
C ASN A 66 17.67 2.44 1.61
N PRO A 67 18.17 3.51 0.98
CA PRO A 67 19.33 3.47 0.09
C PRO A 67 20.68 3.30 0.80
N SER A 68 20.77 3.48 2.12
CA SER A 68 22.01 3.21 2.86
C SER A 68 22.16 1.74 3.22
N THR A 69 21.05 1.01 3.37
CA THR A 69 21.05 -0.42 3.76
C THR A 69 20.67 -1.36 2.61
N GLY A 70 19.97 -0.86 1.59
CA GLY A 70 19.40 -1.68 0.52
C GLY A 70 18.12 -2.41 0.89
N HIS A 71 17.58 -2.17 2.08
CA HIS A 71 16.40 -2.87 2.56
C HIS A 71 15.12 -2.17 2.13
N PHE A 72 14.17 -2.96 1.66
CA PHE A 72 12.78 -2.55 1.53
C PHE A 72 11.99 -3.06 2.75
N THR A 73 11.29 -2.18 3.44
CA THR A 73 10.39 -2.54 4.56
C THR A 73 8.96 -2.32 4.11
N ALA A 74 8.19 -3.41 3.97
CA ALA A 74 6.79 -3.35 3.60
C ALA A 74 6.00 -2.53 4.65
N PRO A 75 5.45 -1.35 4.28
CA PRO A 75 4.74 -0.50 5.24
C PRO A 75 3.32 -0.97 5.54
N VAL A 76 2.75 -1.79 4.65
CA VAL A 76 1.42 -2.39 4.78
C VAL A 76 1.44 -3.85 4.35
N ASP A 77 0.57 -4.67 4.93
CA ASP A 77 0.39 -6.06 4.51
C ASP A 77 -0.15 -6.10 3.07
N GLY A 78 0.48 -6.93 2.23
CA GLY A 78 0.07 -7.03 0.84
C GLY A 78 1.03 -7.81 -0.03
N ILE A 79 0.74 -7.80 -1.32
CA ILE A 79 1.56 -8.42 -2.35
C ILE A 79 2.44 -7.34 -2.98
N TYR A 80 3.74 -7.59 -2.99
CA TYR A 80 4.73 -6.72 -3.60
C TYR A 80 5.41 -7.43 -4.77
N TYR A 81 5.75 -6.68 -5.80
CA TYR A 81 6.46 -7.17 -6.98
C TYR A 81 7.87 -6.56 -7.02
N PHE A 82 8.89 -7.41 -7.06
CA PHE A 82 10.29 -6.99 -7.15
C PHE A 82 10.90 -7.51 -8.45
N THR A 83 11.70 -6.66 -9.09
CA THR A 83 12.51 -7.01 -10.26
C THR A 83 13.88 -6.38 -10.11
N ALA A 84 14.91 -7.05 -10.62
CA ALA A 84 16.28 -6.57 -10.61
C ALA A 84 16.92 -6.86 -11.97
N GLN A 85 17.72 -5.92 -12.46
CA GLN A 85 18.41 -6.03 -13.75
C GLN A 85 19.92 -5.92 -13.53
N ASN A 86 20.67 -6.86 -14.11
CA ASN A 86 22.12 -6.86 -14.07
C ASN A 86 22.66 -6.41 -15.42
N LEU A 87 23.36 -5.28 -15.45
CA LEU A 87 23.99 -4.73 -16.65
C LEU A 87 25.44 -5.21 -16.84
N ARG A 88 25.93 -6.15 -16.02
CA ARG A 88 27.32 -6.66 -16.07
C ARG A 88 27.41 -8.12 -16.49
N TYR A 89 28.48 -8.42 -17.23
CA TYR A 89 28.81 -9.73 -17.79
C TYR A 89 29.52 -10.68 -16.81
N CYS A 90 29.88 -10.22 -15.61
CA CYS A 90 30.45 -11.07 -14.57
C CYS A 90 29.35 -11.84 -13.84
N ARG A 91 29.62 -13.12 -13.53
CA ARG A 91 28.69 -14.02 -12.84
C ARG A 91 28.43 -13.52 -11.40
N VAL A 92 27.47 -12.62 -11.25
CA VAL A 92 26.98 -12.13 -9.96
C VAL A 92 25.63 -12.79 -9.71
N GLU A 93 25.52 -13.53 -8.60
CA GLU A 93 24.25 -14.08 -8.16
C GLU A 93 23.49 -13.01 -7.38
N CYS A 94 22.39 -12.52 -7.96
CA CYS A 94 21.45 -11.68 -7.23
C CYS A 94 20.40 -12.56 -6.55
N LEU A 95 20.41 -12.59 -5.23
CA LEU A 95 19.40 -13.26 -4.44
C LEU A 95 18.49 -12.24 -3.76
N LEU A 96 17.17 -12.43 -3.91
CA LEU A 96 16.18 -11.72 -3.11
C LEU A 96 16.01 -12.47 -1.78
N PHE A 97 16.40 -11.82 -0.68
CA PHE A 97 16.19 -12.32 0.66
C PHE A 97 14.93 -11.70 1.25
N LEU A 98 14.01 -12.55 1.73
CA LEU A 98 12.84 -12.12 2.48
C LEU A 98 13.06 -12.49 3.96
N GLY A 99 12.88 -11.51 4.84
CA GLY A 99 12.98 -11.69 6.29
C GLY A 99 11.86 -10.92 6.98
N LYS A 100 11.57 -11.29 8.22
CA LYS A 100 10.75 -10.43 9.08
C LYS A 100 11.63 -9.30 9.60
N GLY A 101 11.09 -8.08 9.63
CA GLY A 101 11.74 -6.96 10.31
C GLY A 101 12.01 -7.31 11.78
N GLN A 102 13.06 -6.72 12.34
CA GLN A 102 13.30 -6.78 13.79
C GLN A 102 12.10 -6.23 14.56
#